data_AF-A0A972JV13-F1
#
_entry.id   AF-A0A972JV13-F1
#
_cell.length_a   1.000
_cell.length_b   1.000
_cell.length_c   1.000
_cell.angle_alpha   90.00
_cell.angle_beta   90.00
_cell.angle_gamma   90.00
#
_symmetry.space_group_name_H-M   'P 1'
#
loop_
_entity.id
_entity.type
_entity.pdbx_description
1 polymer ?
#
loop_
_entity_poly.entity_id
_entity_poly.type
_entity_poly.pdbx_seq_one_letter_code
_entity_poly.pdbx_strand_id
1 'polypeptide(L)'
;MPERSADNRVLIGRNYDYIYDISQPAATTYLTYPTGRYVSLGNADIWIGRADGLNEVGLFVAVTALFLPGLKPGLAFWFIVRMLLDRCATVDEGLELLHKVPHAQSRNYMLVDRYGKAVAVEATTDGIEVRFPEDGLLVVTNHAACPSLAGKETFLPPDSPIRYQNLRALAEEHDMIDTQIIKRALGNRETHVCAHGDIAGQPYGTIWSLVGHVDERQLDIADGSPTEPMQYHTISF
;
A
#
# COMPACT_ATOMS: atom_id res chain seq x y z
N MET A 1 12.99 -2.19 -5.89
CA MET A 1 13.21 -1.50 -7.19
C MET A 1 13.93 -2.46 -8.14
N PRO A 2 13.89 -2.26 -9.48
CA PRO A 2 14.47 -3.20 -10.45
C PRO A 2 15.92 -3.58 -10.17
N GLU A 3 16.75 -2.62 -9.78
CA GLU A 3 18.17 -2.82 -9.44
C GLU A 3 18.42 -3.71 -8.21
N ARG A 4 17.37 -4.00 -7.42
CA ARG A 4 17.40 -4.91 -6.27
C ARG A 4 16.45 -6.09 -6.45
N SER A 5 15.87 -6.32 -7.63
CA SER A 5 14.98 -7.46 -7.87
C SER A 5 15.67 -8.56 -8.68
N ALA A 6 15.46 -9.83 -8.30
CA ALA A 6 16.14 -10.99 -8.90
C ALA A 6 15.92 -11.12 -10.42
N ASP A 7 14.87 -10.50 -10.95
CA ASP A 7 14.45 -10.52 -12.34
C ASP A 7 14.54 -9.15 -13.05
N ASN A 8 15.12 -8.13 -12.40
CA ASN A 8 15.26 -6.76 -12.89
C ASN A 8 13.92 -6.08 -13.26
N ARG A 9 12.90 -6.30 -12.45
CA ARG A 9 11.54 -5.76 -12.56
C ARG A 9 11.08 -5.09 -11.27
N VAL A 10 9.99 -4.33 -11.37
CA VAL A 10 9.43 -3.67 -10.19
C VAL A 10 8.55 -4.63 -9.41
N LEU A 11 9.02 -4.98 -8.23
CA LEU A 11 8.26 -5.75 -7.25
C LEU A 11 7.44 -4.84 -6.33
N ILE A 12 6.23 -5.27 -6.01
CA ILE A 12 5.36 -4.65 -5.00
C ILE A 12 4.91 -5.69 -3.98
N GLY A 13 4.64 -5.23 -2.75
CA GLY A 13 4.12 -6.05 -1.67
C GLY A 13 3.39 -5.20 -0.64
N ARG A 14 2.26 -5.70 -0.12
CA ARG A 14 1.47 -5.00 0.89
C ARG A 14 0.62 -5.97 1.73
N ASN A 15 0.56 -5.70 3.02
CA ASN A 15 -0.53 -6.15 3.91
C ASN A 15 -1.53 -5.00 4.15
N TYR A 16 -2.79 -5.35 4.36
CA TYR A 16 -3.78 -4.43 4.90
C TYR A 16 -4.35 -4.97 6.21
N ASP A 17 -4.21 -4.16 7.26
CA ASP A 17 -4.51 -4.57 8.62
C ASP A 17 -5.73 -3.82 9.14
N TYR A 18 -6.75 -4.56 9.59
CA TYR A 18 -7.96 -3.95 10.13
C TYR A 18 -8.68 -4.87 11.11
N ILE A 19 -9.75 -4.36 11.71
CA ILE A 19 -10.62 -5.11 12.61
C ILE A 19 -11.42 -6.13 11.80
N TYR A 20 -11.28 -7.42 12.13
CA TYR A 20 -11.90 -8.52 11.39
C TYR A 20 -13.42 -8.41 11.34
N ASP A 21 -14.06 -8.20 12.48
CA ASP A 21 -15.53 -8.17 12.59
C ASP A 21 -16.18 -7.04 11.77
N ILE A 22 -15.42 -5.98 11.47
CA ILE A 22 -15.89 -4.82 10.72
C ILE A 22 -15.62 -5.00 9.22
N SER A 23 -14.38 -5.34 8.87
CA SER A 23 -13.93 -5.27 7.48
C SER A 23 -13.92 -6.60 6.76
N GLN A 24 -13.63 -7.71 7.45
CA GLN A 24 -13.48 -9.02 6.80
C GLN A 24 -14.73 -9.46 6.02
N PRO A 25 -15.98 -9.22 6.48
CA PRO A 25 -17.18 -9.59 5.71
C PRO A 25 -17.32 -8.86 4.36
N ALA A 26 -16.70 -7.68 4.22
CA ALA A 26 -16.74 -6.86 3.01
C ALA A 26 -15.41 -6.84 2.25
N ALA A 27 -14.34 -7.33 2.88
CA ALA A 27 -13.00 -7.43 2.31
C ALA A 27 -13.00 -8.36 1.10
N THR A 28 -12.77 -7.80 -0.08
CA THR A 28 -12.70 -8.59 -1.31
C THR A 28 -11.87 -7.88 -2.38
N THR A 29 -11.50 -8.65 -3.39
CA THR A 29 -10.81 -8.17 -4.58
C THR A 29 -11.84 -7.80 -5.64
N TYR A 30 -11.72 -6.60 -6.20
CA TYR A 30 -12.60 -6.11 -7.25
C TYR A 30 -11.87 -5.91 -8.55
N LEU A 31 -12.39 -6.51 -9.62
CA LEU A 31 -12.08 -6.11 -10.99
C LEU A 31 -13.09 -5.08 -11.46
N THR A 32 -12.59 -3.93 -11.89
CA THR A 32 -13.40 -2.73 -12.09
C THR A 32 -13.26 -2.23 -13.53
N TYR A 33 -14.39 -2.06 -14.23
CA TYR A 33 -14.45 -1.58 -15.62
C TYR A 33 -15.17 -0.23 -15.73
N PRO A 34 -14.51 0.88 -15.36
CA PRO A 34 -15.13 2.20 -15.49
C PRO A 34 -15.20 2.65 -16.96
N THR A 35 -16.30 3.28 -17.37
CA THR A 35 -16.46 3.76 -18.75
C THR A 35 -15.48 4.90 -19.07
N GLY A 36 -14.68 4.74 -20.12
CA GLY A 36 -13.74 5.77 -20.60
C GLY A 36 -12.56 6.04 -19.65
N ARG A 37 -12.24 5.07 -18.79
CA ARG A 37 -11.23 5.12 -17.72
C ARG A 37 -10.52 3.77 -17.64
N TYR A 38 -9.42 3.70 -16.89
CA TYR A 38 -8.64 2.47 -16.82
C TYR A 38 -9.33 1.37 -16.03
N VAL A 39 -9.27 0.15 -16.56
CA VAL A 39 -9.63 -1.07 -15.83
C VAL A 39 -8.63 -1.26 -14.68
N SER A 40 -9.12 -1.70 -13.52
CA SER A 40 -8.24 -1.95 -12.37
C SER A 40 -8.68 -3.14 -11.53
N LEU A 41 -7.70 -3.89 -11.04
CA LEU A 41 -7.84 -4.87 -9.98
C LEU A 41 -7.42 -4.22 -8.66
N GLY A 42 -8.18 -4.38 -7.59
CA GLY A 42 -7.77 -3.88 -6.28
C GLY A 42 -8.67 -4.30 -5.13
N ASN A 43 -8.14 -4.27 -3.92
CA ASN A 43 -8.85 -4.71 -2.73
C ASN A 43 -9.56 -3.55 -2.05
N ALA A 44 -10.69 -3.86 -1.42
CA ALA A 44 -11.40 -2.95 -0.54
C ALA A 44 -12.20 -3.74 0.51
N ASP A 45 -12.33 -3.14 1.68
CA ASP A 45 -13.30 -3.51 2.72
C ASP A 45 -14.55 -2.62 2.69
N ILE A 46 -14.67 -1.78 1.66
CA ILE A 46 -15.84 -0.95 1.36
C ILE A 46 -16.20 -1.07 -0.12
N TRP A 47 -17.49 -1.02 -0.45
CA TRP A 47 -17.95 -1.34 -1.81
C TRP A 47 -17.61 -0.29 -2.88
N ILE A 48 -17.58 1.00 -2.53
CA ILE A 48 -17.51 2.11 -3.50
C ILE A 48 -16.10 2.70 -3.68
N GLY A 49 -15.10 2.20 -2.96
CA GLY A 49 -13.74 2.75 -2.95
C GLY A 49 -12.67 1.66 -3.07
N ARG A 50 -11.40 2.05 -2.98
CA ARG A 50 -10.27 1.11 -3.01
C ARG A 50 -9.26 1.46 -1.92
N ALA A 51 -8.64 0.44 -1.37
CA ALA A 51 -7.52 0.60 -0.45
C ALA A 51 -6.20 0.46 -1.22
N ASP A 52 -6.13 -0.44 -2.20
CA ASP A 52 -5.04 -0.62 -3.17
C ASP A 52 -5.62 -0.94 -4.55
N GLY A 53 -4.74 -0.97 -5.54
CA GLY A 53 -4.96 -1.70 -6.77
C GLY A 53 -3.83 -1.52 -7.77
N LEU A 54 -3.94 -2.25 -8.87
CA LEU A 54 -3.15 -2.12 -10.08
C LEU A 54 -4.13 -1.84 -11.24
N ASN A 55 -3.82 -0.87 -12.08
CA ASN A 55 -4.61 -0.62 -13.29
C ASN A 55 -3.99 -1.24 -14.55
N GLU A 56 -4.77 -1.31 -15.63
CA GLU A 56 -4.41 -1.97 -16.89
C GLU A 56 -3.23 -1.31 -17.62
N VAL A 57 -2.88 -0.09 -17.26
CA VAL A 57 -1.72 0.63 -17.80
C VAL A 57 -0.49 0.52 -16.92
N GLY A 58 -0.56 -0.24 -15.82
CA GLY A 58 0.59 -0.55 -14.99
C GLY A 58 0.92 0.53 -13.96
N LEU A 59 -0.09 1.13 -13.32
CA LEU A 59 0.08 1.93 -12.10
C LEU A 59 -0.48 1.17 -10.91
N PHE A 60 0.38 0.84 -9.96
CA PHE A 60 0.00 0.36 -8.63
C PHE A 60 -0.15 1.52 -7.66
N VAL A 61 -1.22 1.44 -6.86
CA VAL A 61 -1.54 2.40 -5.81
C VAL A 61 -1.82 1.65 -4.53
N ALA A 62 -1.25 2.11 -3.43
CA ALA A 62 -1.58 1.65 -2.10
C ALA A 62 -1.73 2.82 -1.13
N VAL A 63 -2.48 2.63 -0.06
CA VAL A 63 -2.70 3.64 0.99
C VAL A 63 -2.57 3.00 2.36
N THR A 64 -2.08 3.76 3.32
CA THR A 64 -2.10 3.38 4.73
C THR A 64 -2.41 4.59 5.61
N ALA A 65 -2.90 4.31 6.83
CA ALA A 65 -3.28 5.37 7.75
C ALA A 65 -2.06 6.19 8.18
N LEU A 66 -2.23 7.51 8.24
CA LEU A 66 -1.29 8.45 8.81
C LEU A 66 -2.11 9.42 9.68
N PHE A 67 -1.65 9.68 10.90
CA PHE A 67 -2.43 10.42 11.90
C PHE A 67 -1.78 11.77 12.20
N LEU A 68 -1.68 12.64 11.20
CA LEU A 68 -1.28 14.04 11.41
C LEU A 68 -2.50 14.88 11.83
N PRO A 69 -2.28 16.01 12.54
CA PRO A 69 -3.37 16.90 12.89
C PRO A 69 -4.02 17.49 11.63
N GLY A 70 -5.35 17.65 11.68
CA GLY A 70 -6.11 18.28 10.61
C GLY A 70 -7.30 17.43 10.15
N LEU A 71 -8.44 18.08 10.02
CA LEU A 71 -9.62 17.57 9.35
C LEU A 71 -10.25 18.73 8.59
N LYS A 72 -10.42 18.59 7.29
CA LYS A 72 -11.03 19.61 6.43
C LYS A 72 -12.08 18.99 5.51
N PRO A 73 -13.01 19.79 4.96
CA PRO A 73 -13.81 19.35 3.83
C PRO A 73 -12.90 18.86 2.69
N GLY A 74 -13.07 17.62 2.25
CA GLY A 74 -12.23 16.99 1.25
C GLY A 74 -12.67 15.58 0.92
N LEU A 75 -11.91 14.91 0.05
CA LEU A 75 -12.13 13.54 -0.34
C LEU A 75 -11.55 12.58 0.68
N ALA A 76 -12.31 11.52 0.97
CA ALA A 76 -11.81 10.37 1.71
C ALA A 76 -10.85 9.56 0.85
N PHE A 77 -9.88 8.92 1.49
CA PHE A 77 -8.76 8.28 0.81
C PHE A 77 -9.19 7.23 -0.20
N TRP A 78 -10.25 6.47 0.08
CA TRP A 78 -10.69 5.38 -0.78
C TRP A 78 -11.27 5.85 -2.11
N PHE A 79 -11.78 7.09 -2.16
CA PHE A 79 -12.15 7.75 -3.42
C PHE A 79 -10.92 8.25 -4.15
N ILE A 80 -9.92 8.75 -3.43
CA ILE A 80 -8.65 9.23 -4.03
C ILE A 80 -7.89 8.06 -4.67
N VAL A 81 -7.75 6.93 -3.98
CA VAL A 81 -7.15 5.70 -4.55
C VAL A 81 -7.90 5.29 -5.81
N ARG A 82 -9.25 5.30 -5.77
CA ARG A 82 -10.04 4.97 -6.95
C ARG A 82 -9.83 5.97 -8.10
N MET A 83 -9.72 7.26 -7.81
CA MET A 83 -9.42 8.27 -8.83
C MET A 83 -8.03 8.07 -9.45
N LEU A 84 -7.03 7.71 -8.64
CA LEU A 84 -5.69 7.39 -9.13
C LEU A 84 -5.72 6.20 -10.09
N LEU A 85 -6.36 5.10 -9.69
CA LEU A 85 -6.49 3.89 -10.51
C LEU A 85 -7.25 4.16 -11.82
N ASP A 86 -8.37 4.89 -11.76
CA ASP A 86 -9.23 5.15 -12.92
C ASP A 86 -8.59 6.14 -13.93
N ARG A 87 -7.68 7.04 -13.48
CA ARG A 87 -7.29 8.23 -14.27
C ARG A 87 -5.79 8.41 -14.52
N CYS A 88 -4.91 7.74 -13.78
CA CYS A 88 -3.47 7.97 -13.86
C CYS A 88 -2.76 6.73 -14.45
N ALA A 89 -1.84 6.96 -15.36
CA ALA A 89 -0.99 5.93 -15.96
C ALA A 89 0.43 5.91 -15.38
N THR A 90 0.86 7.00 -14.73
CA THR A 90 2.23 7.16 -14.23
C THR A 90 2.26 7.71 -12.82
N VAL A 91 3.40 7.57 -12.15
CA VAL A 91 3.63 8.21 -10.85
C VAL A 91 3.48 9.73 -10.93
N ASP A 92 3.94 10.37 -12.01
CA ASP A 92 3.86 11.83 -12.16
C ASP A 92 2.42 12.33 -12.26
N GLU A 93 1.58 11.65 -13.05
CA GLU A 93 0.14 11.94 -13.11
C GLU A 93 -0.54 11.73 -11.74
N GLY A 94 -0.11 10.70 -11.00
CA GLY A 94 -0.60 10.44 -9.66
C GLY A 94 -0.21 11.53 -8.65
N LEU A 95 1.04 12.01 -8.71
CA LEU A 95 1.51 13.13 -7.89
C LEU A 95 0.73 14.42 -8.19
N GLU A 96 0.50 14.71 -9.47
CA GLU A 96 -0.32 15.86 -9.87
C GLU A 96 -1.75 15.75 -9.33
N LEU A 97 -2.36 14.57 -9.40
CA LEU A 97 -3.70 14.34 -8.87
C LEU A 97 -3.72 14.55 -7.36
N LEU A 98 -2.79 13.91 -6.63
CA LEU A 98 -2.68 14.03 -5.17
C LEU A 98 -2.44 15.48 -4.72
N HIS A 99 -1.73 16.28 -5.50
CA HIS A 99 -1.54 17.69 -5.21
C HIS A 99 -2.81 18.53 -5.41
N LYS A 100 -3.64 18.18 -6.40
CA LYS A 100 -4.84 18.95 -6.78
C LYS A 100 -6.08 18.60 -5.95
N VAL A 101 -6.21 17.34 -5.50
CA VAL A 101 -7.40 16.92 -4.76
C VAL A 101 -7.40 17.44 -3.32
N PRO A 102 -8.55 17.89 -2.79
CA PRO A 102 -8.63 18.27 -1.38
C PRO A 102 -8.63 17.02 -0.52
N HIS A 103 -7.60 16.82 0.30
CA HIS A 103 -7.54 15.71 1.26
C HIS A 103 -8.38 16.04 2.50
N ALA A 104 -9.31 15.16 2.86
CA ALA A 104 -10.07 15.35 4.09
C ALA A 104 -9.19 15.17 5.34
N GLN A 105 -8.24 14.22 5.28
CA GLN A 105 -7.36 13.80 6.36
C GLN A 105 -6.02 13.35 5.79
N SER A 106 -5.00 13.29 6.65
CA SER A 106 -3.68 12.80 6.26
C SER A 106 -3.65 11.31 5.90
N ARG A 107 -2.87 10.93 4.91
CA ARG A 107 -2.65 9.54 4.49
C ARG A 107 -1.27 9.36 3.88
N ASN A 108 -0.74 8.15 4.00
CA ASN A 108 0.44 7.73 3.26
C ASN A 108 -0.01 6.95 2.01
N TYR A 109 0.36 7.42 0.83
CA TYR A 109 0.15 6.73 -0.44
C TYR A 109 1.47 6.14 -0.93
N MET A 110 1.41 4.99 -1.59
CA MET A 110 2.51 4.45 -2.38
C MET A 110 2.04 4.40 -3.83
N LEU A 111 2.81 5.00 -4.73
CA LEU A 111 2.59 4.95 -6.18
C LEU A 111 3.77 4.27 -6.83
N VAL A 112 3.50 3.29 -7.70
CA VAL A 112 4.53 2.56 -8.42
C VAL A 112 4.06 2.33 -9.84
N ASP A 113 4.83 2.77 -10.84
CA ASP A 113 4.48 2.56 -12.24
C ASP A 113 5.37 1.52 -12.93
N ARG A 114 4.87 1.01 -14.06
CA ARG A 114 5.53 0.01 -14.91
C ARG A 114 6.86 0.46 -15.51
N TYR A 115 7.22 1.74 -15.41
CA TYR A 115 8.48 2.27 -15.94
C TYR A 115 9.61 2.24 -14.92
N GLY A 116 9.36 1.73 -13.71
CA GLY A 116 10.38 1.66 -12.66
C GLY A 116 10.32 2.82 -11.68
N LYS A 117 9.36 3.74 -11.80
CA LYS A 117 9.25 4.86 -10.87
C LYS A 117 8.37 4.45 -9.69
N ALA A 118 8.85 4.74 -8.48
CA ALA A 118 8.12 4.51 -7.24
C ALA A 118 8.28 5.70 -6.31
N VAL A 119 7.21 6.09 -5.62
CA VAL A 119 7.23 7.15 -4.59
C VAL A 119 6.28 6.81 -3.45
N ALA A 120 6.64 7.25 -2.24
CA ALA A 120 5.71 7.38 -1.14
C ALA A 120 5.27 8.84 -1.02
N VAL A 121 3.99 9.08 -0.78
CA VAL A 121 3.42 10.42 -0.65
C VAL A 121 2.74 10.54 0.70
N GLU A 122 3.29 11.38 1.57
CA GLU A 122 2.73 11.70 2.87
C GLU A 122 1.83 12.93 2.70
N ALA A 123 0.54 12.69 2.50
CA ALA A 123 -0.45 13.73 2.26
C ALA A 123 -1.01 14.25 3.59
N THR A 124 -1.21 15.56 3.66
CA THR A 124 -1.84 16.30 4.77
C THR A 124 -3.06 17.06 4.25
N THR A 125 -3.77 17.76 5.14
CA THR A 125 -4.86 18.67 4.73
C THR A 125 -4.39 19.95 4.04
N ASP A 126 -3.07 20.17 3.94
CA ASP A 126 -2.45 21.42 3.50
C ASP A 126 -1.43 21.24 2.37
N GLY A 127 -1.07 20.00 2.06
CA GLY A 127 -0.06 19.70 1.06
C GLY A 127 0.41 18.26 1.13
N ILE A 128 1.40 17.94 0.30
CA ILE A 128 1.99 16.61 0.21
C ILE A 128 3.51 16.70 0.37
N GLU A 129 4.09 15.66 0.93
CA GLU A 129 5.52 15.42 0.92
C GLU A 129 5.81 14.13 0.18
N VAL A 130 6.94 14.05 -0.52
CA VAL A 130 7.27 12.92 -1.40
C VAL A 130 8.58 12.30 -0.97
N ARG A 131 8.59 10.99 -0.77
CA ARG A 131 9.80 10.20 -0.56
C ARG A 131 10.05 9.26 -1.72
N PHE A 132 11.34 9.05 -1.96
CA PHE A 132 11.85 8.16 -2.98
C PHE A 132 12.43 6.90 -2.34
N PRO A 133 12.63 5.82 -3.11
CA PRO A 133 13.29 4.62 -2.62
C PRO A 133 14.71 4.94 -2.12
N GLU A 134 15.12 4.26 -1.06
CA GLU A 134 16.46 4.31 -0.47
C GLU A 134 17.05 2.91 -0.55
N ASP A 135 18.30 2.78 -1.00
CA ASP A 135 18.99 1.49 -1.20
C ASP A 135 18.22 0.50 -2.10
N GLY A 136 17.46 1.03 -3.07
CA GLY A 136 16.65 0.26 -4.00
C GLY A 136 15.38 -0.34 -3.38
N LEU A 137 14.94 0.17 -2.24
CA LEU A 137 13.71 -0.25 -1.55
C LEU A 137 12.88 0.94 -1.08
N LEU A 138 11.57 0.87 -1.25
CA LEU A 138 10.61 1.85 -0.72
C LEU A 138 9.70 1.16 0.29
N VAL A 139 9.73 1.63 1.53
CA VAL A 139 8.90 1.10 2.62
C VAL A 139 7.97 2.19 3.12
N VAL A 140 6.72 1.82 3.39
CA VAL A 140 5.69 2.72 3.93
C VAL A 140 4.92 1.95 5.00
N THR A 141 4.81 2.51 6.20
CA THR A 141 3.93 2.01 7.26
C THR A 141 3.05 3.17 7.79
N ASN A 142 2.57 3.10 9.02
CA ASN A 142 1.57 4.01 9.58
C ASN A 142 2.14 5.24 10.32
N HIS A 143 3.31 5.73 9.91
CA HIS A 143 3.91 6.94 10.47
C HIS A 143 4.54 7.81 9.38
N ALA A 144 4.82 9.07 9.70
CA ALA A 144 5.51 9.98 8.81
C ALA A 144 7.02 9.71 8.90
N ALA A 145 7.64 9.47 7.75
CA ALA A 145 9.08 9.32 7.61
C ALA A 145 9.72 10.55 6.95
N CYS A 146 8.94 11.45 6.34
CA CYS A 146 9.46 12.73 5.87
C CYS A 146 9.93 13.59 7.05
N PRO A 147 11.15 14.17 7.02
CA PRO A 147 11.65 15.02 8.10
C PRO A 147 10.74 16.22 8.43
N SER A 148 10.01 16.73 7.44
CA SER A 148 9.07 17.84 7.64
C SER A 148 7.79 17.45 8.38
N LEU A 149 7.47 16.15 8.48
CA LEU A 149 6.22 15.64 9.09
C LEU A 149 6.46 14.71 10.27
N ALA A 150 7.58 14.00 10.31
CA ALA A 150 7.94 13.05 11.37
C ALA A 150 7.86 13.69 12.77
N GLY A 151 7.22 13.00 13.70
CA GLY A 151 7.03 13.46 15.08
C GLY A 151 5.89 14.46 15.27
N LYS A 152 5.13 14.79 14.22
CA LYS A 152 3.95 15.67 14.30
C LYS A 152 2.64 14.90 14.41
N GLU A 153 2.68 13.57 14.46
CA GLU A 153 1.50 12.72 14.55
C GLU A 153 0.75 12.92 15.87
N THR A 154 -0.58 12.96 15.78
CA THR A 154 -1.46 12.93 16.96
C THR A 154 -1.59 11.53 17.53
N PHE A 155 -1.29 10.52 16.74
CA PHE A 155 -1.23 9.12 17.14
C PHE A 155 -0.19 8.37 16.32
N LEU A 156 0.70 7.64 17.00
CA LEU A 156 1.69 6.78 16.36
C LEU A 156 1.38 5.33 16.77
N PRO A 157 0.95 4.45 15.85
CA PRO A 157 0.84 3.03 16.14
C PRO A 157 2.19 2.48 16.61
N PRO A 158 2.29 1.88 17.81
CA PRO A 158 3.56 1.48 18.40
C PRO A 158 4.38 0.50 17.56
N ASP A 159 3.69 -0.33 16.77
CA ASP A 159 4.27 -1.32 15.88
C ASP A 159 4.74 -0.74 14.54
N SER A 160 4.32 0.48 14.18
CA SER A 160 4.61 1.06 12.87
C SER A 160 6.11 1.30 12.62
N PRO A 161 6.89 1.85 13.56
CA PRO A 161 8.34 1.95 13.40
C PRO A 161 9.03 0.58 13.37
N ILE A 162 8.54 -0.39 14.15
CA ILE A 162 9.09 -1.75 14.21
C ILE A 162 8.90 -2.45 12.85
N ARG A 163 7.68 -2.43 12.30
CA ARG A 163 7.39 -2.95 10.95
C ARG A 163 8.25 -2.29 9.88
N TYR A 164 8.43 -0.97 9.97
CA TYR A 164 9.25 -0.23 9.01
C TYR A 164 10.70 -0.70 9.04
N GLN A 165 11.29 -0.81 10.23
CA GLN A 165 12.67 -1.29 10.41
C GLN A 165 12.84 -2.72 9.90
N ASN A 166 11.92 -3.63 10.26
CA ASN A 166 11.98 -5.02 9.79
C ASN A 166 11.85 -5.14 8.26
N LEU A 167 11.00 -4.34 7.63
CA LEU A 167 10.90 -4.32 6.17
C LEU A 167 12.13 -3.68 5.52
N ARG A 168 12.73 -2.66 6.13
CA ARG A 168 13.98 -2.05 5.66
C ARG A 168 15.17 -2.99 5.75
N ALA A 169 15.22 -3.84 6.78
CA ALA A 169 16.28 -4.83 6.98
C ALA A 169 16.42 -5.80 5.80
N LEU A 170 15.37 -6.01 4.99
CA LEU A 170 15.45 -6.81 3.76
C LEU A 170 16.53 -6.30 2.79
N ALA A 171 16.80 -4.98 2.76
CA ALA A 171 17.85 -4.39 1.93
C ALA A 171 19.27 -4.69 2.46
N GLU A 172 19.41 -5.10 3.72
CA GLU A 172 20.68 -5.51 4.33
C GLU A 172 20.83 -7.05 4.30
N GLU A 173 19.73 -7.78 4.46
CA GLU A 173 19.70 -9.25 4.52
C GLU A 173 19.82 -9.92 3.15
N HIS A 174 19.42 -9.22 2.08
CA HIS A 174 19.35 -9.79 0.73
C HIS A 174 19.90 -8.85 -0.33
N ASP A 175 20.90 -9.27 -1.08
CA ASP A 175 21.39 -8.52 -2.25
C ASP A 175 20.29 -8.31 -3.29
N MET A 176 19.56 -9.39 -3.61
CA MET A 176 18.45 -9.40 -4.57
C MET A 176 17.18 -9.93 -3.90
N ILE A 177 16.06 -9.28 -4.18
CA ILE A 177 14.73 -9.61 -3.64
C ILE A 177 13.88 -10.25 -4.74
N ASP A 178 13.16 -11.31 -4.40
CA ASP A 178 12.14 -11.92 -5.25
C ASP A 178 10.76 -11.88 -4.57
N THR A 179 9.72 -12.33 -5.27
CA THR A 179 8.35 -12.38 -4.70
C THR A 179 8.25 -13.31 -3.49
N GLN A 180 9.08 -14.35 -3.38
CA GLN A 180 9.04 -15.28 -2.25
C GLN A 180 9.62 -14.66 -0.98
N ILE A 181 10.69 -13.86 -1.10
CA ILE A 181 11.23 -13.06 0.01
C ILE A 181 10.16 -12.08 0.50
N ILE A 182 9.49 -11.37 -0.42
CA ILE A 182 8.41 -10.43 -0.05
C ILE A 182 7.27 -11.17 0.65
N LYS A 183 6.79 -12.29 0.10
CA LYS A 183 5.73 -13.10 0.72
C LYS A 183 6.10 -13.56 2.13
N ARG A 184 7.34 -14.02 2.34
CA ARG A 184 7.86 -14.39 3.67
C ARG A 184 7.89 -13.21 4.63
N ALA A 185 8.36 -12.05 4.19
CA ALA A 185 8.36 -10.84 5.00
C ALA A 185 6.94 -10.41 5.40
N LEU A 186 6.00 -10.42 4.46
CA LEU A 186 4.59 -10.09 4.70
C LEU A 186 3.88 -11.12 5.58
N GLY A 187 4.29 -12.38 5.54
CA GLY A 187 3.76 -13.46 6.39
C GLY A 187 4.37 -13.54 7.78
N ASN A 188 5.41 -12.76 8.08
CA ASN A 188 6.18 -12.89 9.31
C ASN A 188 5.48 -12.20 10.49
N ARG A 189 5.00 -13.01 11.44
CA ARG A 189 4.33 -12.56 12.68
C ARG A 189 5.29 -11.95 13.69
N GLU A 190 6.52 -12.45 13.77
CA GLU A 190 7.53 -12.01 14.74
C GLU A 190 8.02 -10.59 14.43
N THR A 191 8.00 -10.21 13.15
CA THR A 191 8.35 -8.86 12.70
C THR A 191 7.21 -7.84 12.82
N HIS A 192 6.05 -8.26 13.34
CA HIS A 192 4.79 -7.52 13.37
C HIS A 192 4.19 -7.16 12.00
N VAL A 193 4.86 -7.48 10.87
CA VAL A 193 4.37 -7.15 9.52
C VAL A 193 3.07 -7.88 9.21
N CYS A 194 2.97 -9.16 9.61
CA CYS A 194 1.71 -9.91 9.59
C CYS A 194 0.95 -9.67 10.90
N ALA A 195 0.06 -8.68 10.89
CA ALA A 195 -0.63 -8.21 12.08
C ALA A 195 -1.59 -9.27 12.63
N HIS A 196 -1.54 -9.48 13.94
CA HIS A 196 -2.46 -10.32 14.69
C HIS A 196 -2.64 -9.78 16.09
N GLY A 197 -3.86 -9.68 16.56
CA GLY A 197 -4.14 -9.32 17.94
C GLY A 197 -5.56 -8.85 18.15
N ASP A 198 -5.68 -7.87 19.03
CA ASP A 198 -6.93 -7.32 19.50
C ASP A 198 -6.77 -5.81 19.68
N ILE A 199 -7.78 -5.06 19.26
CA ILE A 199 -7.89 -3.63 19.52
C ILE A 199 -9.19 -3.40 20.28
N ALA A 200 -9.08 -3.02 21.56
CA ALA A 200 -10.20 -2.69 22.43
C ALA A 200 -11.28 -3.80 22.52
N GLY A 201 -10.86 -5.06 22.57
CA GLY A 201 -11.74 -6.23 22.63
C GLY A 201 -12.28 -6.67 21.28
N GLN A 202 -11.77 -6.12 20.17
CA GLN A 202 -12.12 -6.53 18.82
C GLN A 202 -10.94 -7.23 18.13
N PRO A 203 -11.17 -8.43 17.52
CA PRO A 203 -10.14 -9.12 16.75
C PRO A 203 -9.58 -8.23 15.63
N TYR A 204 -8.25 -8.11 15.58
CA TYR A 204 -7.52 -7.29 14.62
C TYR A 204 -6.42 -8.09 13.93
N GLY A 205 -6.20 -7.82 12.65
CA GLY A 205 -5.04 -8.35 11.95
C GLY A 205 -5.04 -8.10 10.45
N THR A 206 -4.09 -8.72 9.77
CA THR A 206 -3.97 -8.64 8.31
C THR A 206 -5.16 -9.33 7.65
N ILE A 207 -6.00 -8.56 6.97
CA ILE A 207 -7.24 -9.03 6.33
C ILE A 207 -7.08 -9.34 4.84
N TRP A 208 -6.00 -8.87 4.21
CA TRP A 208 -5.50 -9.39 2.94
C TRP A 208 -4.03 -9.03 2.76
N SER A 209 -3.37 -9.74 1.85
CA SER A 209 -2.03 -9.45 1.36
C SER A 209 -1.96 -9.52 -0.15
N LEU A 210 -1.10 -8.70 -0.76
CA LEU A 210 -0.79 -8.76 -2.18
C LEU A 210 0.71 -8.67 -2.42
N VAL A 211 1.20 -9.39 -3.43
CA VAL A 211 2.57 -9.32 -3.96
C VAL A 211 2.50 -9.39 -5.49
N GLY A 212 3.36 -8.69 -6.21
CA GLY A 212 3.31 -8.80 -7.67
C GLY A 212 4.30 -7.96 -8.45
N HIS A 213 4.09 -7.98 -9.76
CA HIS A 213 4.84 -7.25 -10.77
C HIS A 213 3.92 -6.26 -11.48
N VAL A 214 4.28 -4.98 -11.42
CA VAL A 214 3.45 -3.89 -11.97
C VAL A 214 3.43 -3.94 -13.51
N ASP A 215 4.54 -4.30 -14.13
CA ASP A 215 4.72 -4.39 -15.58
C ASP A 215 4.03 -5.62 -16.20
N GLU A 216 3.89 -6.70 -15.44
CA GLU A 216 3.20 -7.92 -15.88
C GLU A 216 1.70 -7.90 -15.62
N ARG A 217 1.19 -6.88 -14.92
CA ARG A 217 -0.21 -6.81 -14.45
C ARG A 217 -0.63 -8.07 -13.71
N GLN A 218 0.27 -8.56 -12.87
CA GLN A 218 0.07 -9.78 -12.10
C GLN A 218 0.15 -9.48 -10.61
N LEU A 219 -0.90 -9.85 -9.88
CA LEU A 219 -0.95 -9.82 -8.43
C LEU A 219 -1.23 -11.22 -7.90
N ASP A 220 -0.38 -11.68 -6.99
CA ASP A 220 -0.65 -12.77 -6.08
C ASP A 220 -1.36 -12.20 -4.85
N ILE A 221 -2.58 -12.67 -4.58
CA ILE A 221 -3.42 -12.16 -3.48
C ILE A 221 -3.74 -13.28 -2.48
N ALA A 222 -3.62 -12.98 -1.20
CA ALA A 222 -4.08 -13.84 -0.11
C ALA A 222 -5.29 -13.19 0.58
N ASP A 223 -6.39 -13.94 0.68
CA ASP A 223 -7.59 -13.54 1.42
C ASP A 223 -7.33 -13.79 2.91
N GLY A 224 -7.03 -12.72 3.66
CA GLY A 224 -6.61 -12.81 5.06
C GLY A 224 -5.09 -12.76 5.27
N SER A 225 -4.66 -13.21 6.44
CA SER A 225 -3.26 -13.14 6.86
C SER A 225 -2.41 -14.15 6.07
N PRO A 226 -1.30 -13.74 5.43
CA PRO A 226 -0.47 -14.62 4.61
C PRO A 226 0.50 -15.47 5.46
N THR A 227 -0.02 -16.18 6.45
CA THR A 227 0.80 -17.08 7.32
C THR A 227 1.05 -18.43 6.65
N GLU A 228 2.08 -19.14 7.09
CA GLU A 228 2.40 -20.48 6.58
C GLU A 228 1.34 -21.54 6.95
N PRO A 229 0.90 -22.40 6.01
CA PRO A 229 1.24 -22.39 4.59
C PRO A 229 0.56 -21.23 3.86
N MET A 230 1.33 -20.42 3.14
CA MET A 230 0.81 -19.24 2.45
C MET A 230 -0.15 -19.61 1.31
N GLN A 231 -1.37 -19.07 1.34
CA GLN A 231 -2.37 -19.30 0.31
C GLN A 231 -2.56 -18.04 -0.53
N TYR A 232 -1.72 -17.90 -1.55
CA TYR A 232 -1.90 -16.88 -2.58
C TYR A 232 -2.57 -17.47 -3.81
N HIS A 233 -3.48 -16.72 -4.42
CA HIS A 233 -3.99 -16.98 -5.76
C HIS A 233 -3.51 -15.88 -6.72
N THR A 234 -3.11 -16.27 -7.92
CA THR A 234 -2.57 -15.34 -8.92
C THR A 234 -3.69 -14.81 -9.81
N ILE A 235 -3.75 -13.49 -9.96
CA ILE A 235 -4.63 -12.82 -10.90
C ILE A 235 -3.79 -12.02 -11.89
N SER A 236 -4.08 -12.22 -13.19
CA SER A 236 -3.54 -11.42 -14.28
C SER A 236 -4.70 -10.86 -15.10
N PHE A 237 -4.60 -9.60 -15.52
CA PHE A 237 -5.67 -8.90 -16.24
C PHE A 237 -5.14 -7.88 -17.27
#